data_AF-A0A9Q0H4Y4-F1
#
_entry.id   AF-A0A9Q0H4Y4-F1
#
_cell.length_a   1.000
_cell.length_b   1.000
_cell.length_c   1.000
_cell.angle_alpha   90.00
_cell.angle_beta   90.00
_cell.angle_gamma   90.00
#
_symmetry.space_group_name_H-M   'P 1'
#
loop_
_entity.id
_entity.type
_entity.pdbx_description
1 polymer ?
#
loop_
_entity_poly.entity_id
_entity_poly.type
_entity_poly.pdbx_seq_one_letter_code
_entity_poly.pdbx_strand_id
1 'polypeptide(L)'
;MRLIKASHTNRQPTVPILVCAAVFFSLLVLAIQTSFFTGDRKHDLFREEVRILTDFQSSVQQCVANRGLGLTAHILDHCKLVLKFPKGTNSTWYNEQFKIYEPLEYHYDVCEALLLWEQYRNMTTVLTREYLDARPDGWLEYAAKRIAQLGADKCYNRSLCEEHLNLILPAKPPFHPRQFRTCAVVGNSGDLLKTDFGEEIDRHDAVIRDNEAPVYEKYAKYVGLKRDFRLVVRGAARNMVPILKGSDDEVLIIKSVTHRDFNAMIKNVPNPVYLFQGIVLRRGAKGTGMKSIELALSMCDIVDIYGFTVDPGYTEWTRYFSTPRKGHNPLQGRAYYQLLECLGVIRIHSPMRAKRKQDWSDIPSKETIRRAHAAALRLKRSQVGQADGLGPFGSCKVWGNVDPGNSGPISGSADMSDIRKNSNYSKWEVLPFENLRKEAQEHFIQMDGVSLYKMDGNKLDDLVCVRHPLKSKA
;
A
#
# COMPACT_ATOMS: atom_id res chain seq x y z
N MET A 1 -64.39 -81.25 17.01
CA MET A 1 -63.45 -80.59 17.94
C MET A 1 -62.15 -80.29 17.20
N ARG A 2 -61.83 -79.00 17.05
CA ARG A 2 -60.53 -78.37 16.73
C ARG A 2 -59.82 -78.63 15.37
N LEU A 3 -60.00 -77.63 14.48
CA LEU A 3 -58.98 -76.85 13.73
C LEU A 3 -57.72 -77.54 13.21
N ILE A 4 -57.61 -77.66 11.89
CA ILE A 4 -56.34 -77.55 11.15
C ILE A 4 -56.43 -76.26 10.33
N LYS A 5 -55.74 -75.21 10.78
CA LYS A 5 -55.54 -73.97 10.02
C LYS A 5 -54.15 -74.05 9.39
N ALA A 6 -54.10 -74.03 8.06
CA ALA A 6 -52.86 -73.94 7.29
C ALA A 6 -52.13 -72.63 7.61
N SER A 7 -50.84 -72.73 7.94
CA SER A 7 -49.92 -71.61 8.13
C SER A 7 -49.36 -71.19 6.77
N HIS A 8 -49.71 -70.00 6.29
CA HIS A 8 -49.03 -69.35 5.19
C HIS A 8 -47.70 -68.78 5.69
N THR A 9 -46.59 -69.32 5.17
CA THR A 9 -45.23 -68.79 5.38
C THR A 9 -45.05 -67.51 4.57
N ASN A 10 -45.14 -66.36 5.24
CA ASN A 10 -44.84 -65.06 4.65
C ASN A 10 -43.31 -64.82 4.71
N ARG A 11 -42.57 -65.20 3.66
CA ARG A 11 -41.12 -64.92 3.55
C ARG A 11 -40.91 -63.41 3.41
N GLN A 12 -40.36 -62.77 4.44
CA GLN A 12 -39.86 -61.40 4.36
C GLN A 12 -38.81 -61.28 3.24
N PRO A 13 -38.82 -60.21 2.43
CA PRO A 13 -37.84 -60.04 1.37
C PRO A 13 -36.50 -59.61 2.00
N THR A 14 -35.64 -60.59 2.28
CA THR A 14 -34.27 -60.39 2.82
C THR A 14 -33.34 -59.69 1.84
N VAL A 15 -33.59 -59.82 0.53
CA VAL A 15 -32.78 -59.24 -0.54
C VAL A 15 -32.74 -57.70 -0.53
N PRO A 16 -33.87 -56.96 -0.50
CA PRO A 16 -33.83 -55.49 -0.47
C PRO A 16 -33.18 -54.93 0.80
N ILE A 17 -33.28 -55.62 1.95
CA ILE A 17 -32.63 -55.20 3.20
C ILE A 17 -31.09 -55.34 3.08
N LEU A 18 -30.61 -56.44 2.50
CA LEU A 18 -29.18 -56.66 2.25
C LEU A 18 -28.62 -55.65 1.23
N VAL A 19 -29.38 -55.31 0.19
CA VAL A 19 -28.99 -54.29 -0.80
C VAL A 19 -28.90 -52.91 -0.14
N CYS A 20 -29.90 -52.51 0.67
CA CYS A 20 -29.86 -51.25 1.41
C CYS A 20 -28.67 -51.19 2.38
N ALA A 21 -28.37 -52.28 3.10
CA ALA A 21 -27.21 -52.34 3.98
C ALA A 21 -25.89 -52.21 3.20
N ALA A 22 -25.76 -52.89 2.05
CA ALA A 22 -24.58 -52.80 1.20
C ALA A 22 -24.37 -51.39 0.63
N VAL A 23 -25.44 -50.70 0.22
CA VAL A 23 -25.39 -49.31 -0.24
C VAL A 23 -24.98 -48.37 0.90
N PHE A 24 -25.56 -48.54 2.09
CA PHE A 24 -25.20 -47.73 3.25
C PHE A 24 -23.73 -47.92 3.65
N PHE A 25 -23.24 -49.17 3.71
CA PHE A 25 -21.83 -49.45 3.98
C PHE A 25 -20.91 -48.90 2.89
N SER A 26 -21.30 -48.98 1.61
CA SER A 26 -20.51 -48.43 0.51
C SER A 26 -20.43 -46.90 0.59
N LEU A 27 -21.54 -46.23 0.91
CA LEU A 27 -21.58 -44.78 1.13
C LEU A 27 -20.79 -44.37 2.38
N LEU A 28 -20.83 -45.16 3.45
CA LEU A 28 -20.04 -44.93 4.66
C LEU A 28 -18.54 -45.08 4.40
N VAL A 29 -18.12 -46.11 3.65
CA VAL A 29 -16.72 -46.30 3.25
C VAL A 29 -16.26 -45.17 2.34
N LEU A 30 -17.10 -44.74 1.38
CA LEU A 30 -16.81 -43.57 0.54
C LEU A 30 -16.69 -42.28 1.37
N ALA A 31 -17.57 -42.06 2.35
CA ALA A 31 -17.50 -40.91 3.26
C ALA A 31 -16.23 -40.93 4.14
N ILE A 32 -15.83 -42.12 4.60
CA ILE A 32 -14.60 -42.30 5.40
C ILE A 32 -13.36 -42.09 4.52
N GLN A 33 -13.30 -42.70 3.34
CA GLN A 33 -12.18 -42.51 2.41
C GLN A 33 -12.06 -41.05 2.00
N THR A 34 -13.15 -40.38 1.62
CA THR A 34 -13.13 -38.96 1.24
C THR A 34 -12.68 -38.05 2.40
N SER A 35 -13.04 -38.35 3.64
CA SER A 35 -12.58 -37.57 4.80
C SER A 35 -11.10 -37.79 5.13
N PHE A 36 -10.57 -39.00 4.99
CA PHE A 36 -9.13 -39.26 5.15
C PHE A 36 -8.29 -38.63 4.02
N PHE A 37 -8.70 -38.78 2.75
CA PHE A 37 -7.98 -38.19 1.61
C PHE A 37 -8.02 -36.66 1.60
N THR A 38 -9.08 -36.04 2.13
CA THR A 38 -9.13 -34.57 2.28
C THR A 38 -8.26 -34.07 3.43
N GLY A 39 -8.15 -34.85 4.52
CA GLY A 39 -7.23 -34.58 5.63
C GLY A 39 -5.76 -34.57 5.22
N ASP A 40 -5.31 -35.60 4.50
CA ASP A 40 -3.91 -35.70 4.03
C ASP A 40 -3.57 -34.59 3.03
N ARG A 41 -4.46 -34.30 2.07
CA ARG A 41 -4.25 -33.19 1.11
C ARG A 41 -4.12 -31.83 1.78
N LYS A 42 -4.89 -31.58 2.85
CA LYS A 42 -4.83 -30.31 3.59
C LYS A 42 -3.52 -30.18 4.37
N HIS A 43 -3.02 -31.28 4.94
CA HIS A 43 -1.72 -31.32 5.61
C HIS A 43 -0.55 -31.12 4.64
N ASP A 44 -0.60 -31.73 3.46
CA ASP A 44 0.43 -31.57 2.43
C ASP A 44 0.48 -30.15 1.86
N LEU A 45 -0.69 -29.55 1.59
CA LEU A 45 -0.77 -28.15 1.16
C LEU A 45 -0.20 -27.21 2.22
N PHE A 46 -0.55 -27.40 3.49
CA PHE A 46 0.00 -26.60 4.58
C PHE A 46 1.53 -26.71 4.68
N ARG A 47 2.08 -27.92 4.50
CA ARG A 47 3.53 -28.16 4.48
C ARG A 47 4.22 -27.41 3.35
N GLU A 48 3.65 -27.40 2.16
CA GLU A 48 4.22 -26.71 1.00
C GLU A 48 4.20 -25.18 1.17
N GLU A 49 3.11 -24.60 1.65
CA GLU A 49 3.06 -23.15 1.89
C GLU A 49 4.08 -22.71 2.96
N VAL A 50 4.23 -23.49 4.03
CA VAL A 50 5.24 -23.26 5.07
C VAL A 50 6.66 -23.34 4.50
N ARG A 51 6.92 -24.29 3.59
CA ARG A 51 8.23 -24.41 2.92
C ARG A 51 8.54 -23.18 2.07
N ILE A 52 7.59 -22.75 1.22
CA ILE A 52 7.74 -21.55 0.38
C ILE A 52 8.10 -20.33 1.22
N LEU A 53 7.41 -20.13 2.34
CA LEU A 53 7.65 -18.99 3.23
C LEU A 53 8.96 -19.09 4.01
N THR A 54 9.40 -20.30 4.37
CA THR A 54 10.69 -20.54 5.00
C THR A 54 11.85 -20.25 4.04
N ASP A 55 11.74 -20.68 2.78
CA ASP A 55 12.71 -20.40 1.72
C ASP A 55 12.76 -18.89 1.42
N PHE A 56 11.59 -18.24 1.41
CA PHE A 56 11.50 -16.78 1.27
C PHE A 56 12.20 -16.06 2.42
N GLN A 57 11.96 -16.44 3.67
CA GLN A 57 12.63 -15.82 4.82
C GLN A 57 14.14 -16.06 4.85
N SER A 58 14.60 -17.23 4.39
CA SER A 58 16.04 -17.48 4.21
C SER A 58 16.66 -16.49 3.23
N SER A 59 15.94 -16.18 2.14
CA SER A 59 16.36 -15.15 1.18
C SER A 59 16.38 -13.75 1.81
N VAL A 60 15.37 -13.40 2.60
CA VAL A 60 15.33 -12.12 3.36
C VAL A 60 16.51 -12.04 4.33
N GLN A 61 16.82 -13.13 5.05
CA GLN A 61 17.94 -13.21 5.98
C GLN A 61 19.29 -12.98 5.27
N GLN A 62 19.49 -13.64 4.13
CA GLN A 62 20.70 -13.46 3.31
C GLN A 62 20.84 -12.03 2.81
N CYS A 63 19.74 -11.43 2.32
CA CYS A 63 19.73 -10.03 1.90
C CYS A 63 20.12 -9.09 3.05
N VAL A 64 19.57 -9.30 4.26
CA VAL A 64 19.92 -8.48 5.43
C VAL A 64 21.39 -8.63 5.78
N ALA A 65 21.95 -9.84 5.71
CA ALA A 65 23.37 -10.06 5.95
C ALA A 65 24.26 -9.30 4.94
N ASN A 66 23.89 -9.31 3.66
CA ASN A 66 24.68 -8.67 2.59
C ASN A 66 24.52 -7.13 2.55
N ARG A 67 23.29 -6.65 2.82
CA ARG A 67 22.89 -5.25 2.56
C ARG A 67 22.56 -4.46 3.82
N GLY A 68 22.34 -5.12 4.96
CA GLY A 68 21.86 -4.52 6.21
C GLY A 68 22.84 -3.61 6.95
N LEU A 69 24.06 -3.42 6.43
CA LEU A 69 25.11 -2.59 7.03
C LEU A 69 25.34 -2.96 8.52
N GLY A 70 25.44 -4.26 8.80
CA GLY A 70 25.66 -4.82 10.14
C GLY A 70 24.39 -5.27 10.88
N LEU A 71 23.19 -5.00 10.35
CA LEU A 71 21.98 -5.65 10.85
C LEU A 71 22.03 -7.16 10.60
N THR A 72 21.46 -7.94 11.53
CA THR A 72 21.25 -9.39 11.34
C THR A 72 19.76 -9.71 11.41
N ALA A 73 19.33 -10.76 10.69
CA ALA A 73 17.97 -11.28 10.76
C ALA A 73 17.98 -12.66 11.42
N HIS A 74 17.12 -12.88 12.40
CA HIS A 74 16.91 -14.17 13.04
C HIS A 74 15.48 -14.62 12.81
N ILE A 75 15.32 -15.75 12.12
CA ILE A 75 14.01 -16.34 11.81
C ILE A 75 13.48 -16.99 13.10
N LEU A 76 12.24 -16.67 13.46
CA LEU A 76 11.55 -17.18 14.65
C LEU A 76 10.54 -18.28 14.30
N ASP A 77 9.81 -18.10 13.21
CA ASP A 77 8.92 -19.09 12.60
C ASP A 77 8.79 -18.82 11.09
N HIS A 78 7.86 -19.49 10.39
CA HIS A 78 7.66 -19.35 8.94
C HIS A 78 7.05 -18.01 8.48
N CYS A 79 6.63 -17.13 9.40
CA CYS A 79 6.18 -15.77 9.10
C CYS A 79 6.91 -14.68 9.91
N LYS A 80 7.63 -15.02 10.98
CA LYS A 80 8.20 -14.04 11.91
C LYS A 80 9.71 -14.09 11.93
N LEU A 81 10.30 -12.90 11.95
CA LEU A 81 11.73 -12.70 12.17
C LEU A 81 11.96 -11.53 13.12
N VAL A 82 13.18 -11.45 13.65
CA VAL A 82 13.68 -10.30 14.38
C VAL A 82 14.93 -9.74 13.69
N LEU A 83 14.93 -8.43 13.45
CA LEU A 83 16.12 -7.71 13.02
C LEU A 83 16.87 -7.19 14.25
N LYS A 84 18.17 -7.43 14.31
CA LYS A 84 19.03 -7.03 15.43
C LYS A 84 20.15 -6.11 14.97
N PHE A 85 20.43 -5.10 15.78
CA PHE A 85 21.57 -4.20 15.58
C PHE A 85 22.89 -4.86 16.02
N PRO A 86 24.04 -4.42 15.47
CA PRO A 86 25.36 -4.92 15.86
C PRO A 86 25.58 -4.87 17.37
N LYS A 87 26.27 -5.89 17.92
CA LYS A 87 26.74 -5.88 19.31
C LYS A 87 27.60 -4.63 19.55
N GLY A 88 27.35 -3.91 20.64
CA GLY A 88 28.03 -2.64 20.96
C GLY A 88 27.35 -1.39 20.41
N THR A 89 26.25 -1.52 19.64
CA THR A 89 25.42 -0.36 19.29
C THR A 89 24.85 0.27 20.57
N ASN A 90 25.11 1.55 20.81
CA ASN A 90 24.53 2.29 21.92
C ASN A 90 23.26 3.01 21.45
N SER A 91 22.10 2.70 22.05
CA SER A 91 20.86 3.41 21.73
C SER A 91 20.82 4.74 22.48
N THR A 92 21.29 5.80 21.83
CA THR A 92 21.22 7.17 22.37
C THR A 92 19.90 7.87 22.04
N TRP A 93 19.00 7.21 21.31
CA TRP A 93 17.77 7.79 20.78
C TRP A 93 16.61 7.60 21.76
N TYR A 94 16.35 8.62 22.58
CA TYR A 94 15.24 8.61 23.54
C TYR A 94 13.93 9.02 22.86
N ASN A 95 12.91 8.17 22.97
CA ASN A 95 11.57 8.47 22.52
C ASN A 95 10.77 9.19 23.62
N GLU A 96 10.51 10.48 23.41
CA GLU A 96 9.78 11.30 24.38
C GLU A 96 8.33 10.87 24.61
N GLN A 97 7.67 10.27 23.62
CA GLN A 97 6.28 9.84 23.72
C GLN A 97 6.14 8.59 24.60
N PHE A 98 7.05 7.63 24.44
CA PHE A 98 7.02 6.34 25.14
C PHE A 98 7.94 6.27 26.35
N LYS A 99 8.75 7.31 26.57
CA LYS A 99 9.72 7.42 27.66
C LYS A 99 10.72 6.26 27.71
N ILE A 100 11.08 5.72 26.55
CA ILE A 100 12.05 4.64 26.38
C ILE A 100 13.09 5.02 25.33
N TYR A 101 14.31 4.50 25.48
CA TYR A 101 15.28 4.48 24.38
C TYR A 101 14.81 3.52 23.30
N GLU A 102 15.14 3.82 22.04
CA GLU A 102 14.82 2.91 20.94
C GLU A 102 15.45 1.53 21.18
N PRO A 103 14.69 0.45 20.96
CA PRO A 103 15.24 -0.89 21.11
C PRO A 103 16.28 -1.17 20.02
N LEU A 104 17.12 -2.17 20.27
CA LEU A 104 18.11 -2.66 19.30
C LEU A 104 17.65 -3.93 18.59
N GLU A 105 16.41 -4.35 18.84
CA GLU A 105 15.76 -5.49 18.21
C GLU A 105 14.35 -5.11 17.79
N TYR A 106 13.98 -5.46 16.55
CA TYR A 106 12.67 -5.15 15.98
C TYR A 106 12.05 -6.42 15.40
N HIS A 107 10.88 -6.79 15.91
CA HIS A 107 10.13 -7.96 15.48
C HIS A 107 9.21 -7.61 14.31
N TYR A 108 9.17 -8.48 13.31
CA TYR A 108 8.35 -8.32 12.13
C TYR A 108 7.61 -9.59 11.77
N ASP A 109 6.39 -9.41 11.27
CA ASP A 109 5.62 -10.45 10.59
C ASP A 109 5.75 -10.21 9.08
N VAL A 110 6.54 -11.06 8.44
CA VAL A 110 6.86 -11.04 7.00
C VAL A 110 5.63 -11.38 6.18
N CYS A 111 4.79 -12.29 6.64
CA CYS A 111 3.56 -12.67 5.94
C CYS A 111 2.56 -11.51 5.93
N GLU A 112 2.34 -10.85 7.06
CA GLU A 112 1.51 -9.63 7.12
C GLU A 112 2.10 -8.52 6.25
N ALA A 113 3.42 -8.33 6.26
CA ALA A 113 4.08 -7.32 5.45
C ALA A 113 3.92 -7.58 3.95
N LEU A 114 4.12 -8.82 3.49
CA LEU A 114 3.93 -9.21 2.08
C LEU A 114 2.50 -8.92 1.61
N LEU A 115 1.50 -9.35 2.38
CA LEU A 115 0.09 -9.13 2.06
C LEU A 115 -0.25 -7.64 2.02
N LEU A 116 0.27 -6.87 2.98
CA LEU A 116 0.04 -5.43 3.06
C LEU A 116 0.62 -4.68 1.87
N TRP A 117 1.89 -4.93 1.52
CA TRP A 117 2.57 -4.14 0.48
C TRP A 117 2.11 -4.49 -0.93
N GLU A 118 1.78 -5.75 -1.20
CA GLU A 118 1.14 -6.12 -2.48
C GLU A 118 -0.27 -5.54 -2.60
N GLN A 119 -1.01 -5.42 -1.49
CA GLN A 119 -2.29 -4.72 -1.48
C GLN A 119 -2.12 -3.22 -1.82
N TYR A 120 -1.06 -2.57 -1.32
CA TYR A 120 -0.78 -1.16 -1.66
C TYR A 120 -0.45 -0.96 -3.13
N ARG A 121 0.25 -1.91 -3.76
CA ARG A 121 0.56 -1.85 -5.20
C ARG A 121 -0.67 -1.85 -6.10
N ASN A 122 -1.82 -2.30 -5.59
CA ASN A 122 -3.07 -2.41 -6.34
C ASN A 122 -4.12 -1.38 -5.92
N MET A 123 -3.82 -0.47 -4.99
CA MET A 123 -4.80 0.49 -4.45
C MET A 123 -4.53 1.92 -4.89
N THR A 124 -5.57 2.76 -4.87
CA THR A 124 -5.45 4.21 -4.96
C THR A 124 -5.19 4.82 -3.58
N THR A 125 -4.28 5.79 -3.51
CA THR A 125 -3.89 6.49 -2.27
C THR A 125 -4.37 7.93 -2.18
N VAL A 126 -5.02 8.43 -3.24
CA VAL A 126 -5.65 9.75 -3.29
C VAL A 126 -7.12 9.63 -2.89
N LEU A 127 -7.60 10.55 -2.06
CA LEU A 127 -9.01 10.63 -1.72
C LEU A 127 -9.79 11.14 -2.92
N THR A 128 -10.85 10.43 -3.28
CA THR A 128 -11.67 10.71 -4.47
C THR A 128 -13.14 10.82 -4.10
N ARG A 129 -13.93 11.46 -4.97
CA ARG A 129 -15.39 11.53 -4.81
C ARG A 129 -16.03 10.15 -4.90
N GLU A 130 -15.62 9.32 -5.85
CA GLU A 130 -16.19 7.96 -5.98
C GLU A 130 -15.98 7.10 -4.73
N TYR A 131 -14.88 7.31 -4.01
CA TYR A 131 -14.68 6.67 -2.72
C TYR A 131 -15.68 7.14 -1.66
N LEU A 132 -15.96 8.44 -1.59
CA LEU A 132 -16.95 9.00 -0.66
C LEU A 132 -18.39 8.58 -1.01
N ASP A 133 -18.70 8.48 -2.30
CA ASP A 133 -20.01 8.05 -2.79
C ASP A 133 -20.23 6.54 -2.54
N ALA A 134 -19.21 5.71 -2.73
CA ALA A 134 -19.31 4.26 -2.53
C ALA A 134 -19.28 3.86 -1.03
N ARG A 135 -18.58 4.63 -0.20
CA ARG A 135 -18.40 4.31 1.22
C ARG A 135 -19.67 4.58 2.04
N PRO A 136 -20.11 3.64 2.90
CA PRO A 136 -21.15 3.90 3.89
C PRO A 136 -20.79 5.11 4.76
N ASP A 137 -21.71 6.07 4.85
CA ASP A 137 -21.51 7.35 5.53
C ASP A 137 -20.25 8.11 5.08
N GLY A 138 -19.83 7.89 3.83
CA GLY A 138 -18.65 8.51 3.25
C GLY A 138 -18.75 10.04 3.24
N TRP A 139 -19.86 10.58 2.75
CA TRP A 139 -20.12 12.01 2.84
C TRP A 139 -20.48 12.48 4.25
N LEU A 140 -21.35 11.76 4.96
CA LEU A 140 -21.87 12.22 6.26
C LEU A 140 -20.78 12.26 7.34
N GLU A 141 -20.01 11.18 7.51
CA GLU A 141 -19.04 11.06 8.59
C GLU A 141 -17.58 11.15 8.11
N TYR A 142 -17.24 10.50 6.99
CA TYR A 142 -15.84 10.47 6.58
C TYR A 142 -15.36 11.80 6.01
N ALA A 143 -16.15 12.47 5.17
CA ALA A 143 -15.83 13.78 4.64
C ALA A 143 -15.67 14.82 5.76
N ALA A 144 -16.51 14.77 6.80
CA ALA A 144 -16.41 15.65 7.97
C ALA A 144 -15.04 15.52 8.66
N LYS A 145 -14.49 14.30 8.79
CA LYS A 145 -13.14 14.06 9.34
C LYS A 145 -12.02 14.66 8.48
N ARG A 146 -12.31 15.03 7.23
CA ARG A 146 -11.36 15.64 6.28
C ARG A 146 -11.44 17.17 6.26
N ILE A 147 -12.32 17.80 7.05
CA ILE A 147 -12.53 19.25 7.09
C ILE A 147 -12.38 19.77 8.53
N ALA A 148 -11.36 20.60 8.82
CA ALA A 148 -11.09 21.05 10.20
C ALA A 148 -11.99 22.18 10.72
N GLN A 149 -12.53 23.02 9.82
CA GLN A 149 -13.31 24.21 10.17
C GLN A 149 -14.76 24.08 9.68
N LEU A 150 -15.33 22.88 9.78
CA LEU A 150 -16.70 22.61 9.32
C LEU A 150 -17.75 23.29 10.21
N GLY A 151 -17.46 23.45 11.51
CA GLY A 151 -18.43 23.95 12.50
C GLY A 151 -19.48 22.92 12.93
N ALA A 152 -19.38 21.69 12.44
CA ALA A 152 -20.20 20.54 12.81
C ALA A 152 -19.32 19.28 12.92
N ASP A 153 -19.80 18.27 13.65
CA ASP A 153 -19.15 16.97 13.80
C ASP A 153 -19.39 16.06 12.57
N LYS A 154 -20.47 16.31 11.82
CA LYS A 154 -20.85 15.61 10.60
C LYS A 154 -21.24 16.57 9.48
N CYS A 155 -21.22 16.08 8.25
CA CYS A 155 -21.69 16.80 7.06
C CYS A 155 -23.21 16.72 6.90
N TYR A 156 -23.98 17.29 7.83
CA TYR A 156 -25.44 17.38 7.71
C TYR A 156 -25.88 18.17 6.46
N ASN A 157 -25.09 19.18 6.08
CA ASN A 157 -25.22 19.89 4.82
C ASN A 157 -24.19 19.36 3.82
N ARG A 158 -24.61 18.45 2.95
CA ARG A 158 -23.75 17.84 1.92
C ARG A 158 -23.10 18.91 1.03
N SER A 159 -23.88 19.86 0.52
CA SER A 159 -23.40 20.89 -0.41
C SER A 159 -22.24 21.71 0.17
N LEU A 160 -22.31 22.06 1.47
CA LEU A 160 -21.23 22.76 2.16
C LEU A 160 -19.95 21.91 2.20
N CYS A 161 -20.04 20.63 2.55
CA CYS A 161 -18.88 19.74 2.57
C CYS A 161 -18.30 19.51 1.17
N GLU A 162 -19.16 19.43 0.15
CA GLU A 162 -18.72 19.37 -1.24
C GLU A 162 -17.96 20.64 -1.65
N GLU A 163 -18.43 21.84 -1.31
CA GLU A 163 -17.72 23.09 -1.59
C GLU A 163 -16.31 23.10 -0.98
N HIS A 164 -16.19 22.59 0.25
CA HIS A 164 -14.90 22.48 0.92
C HIS A 164 -13.92 21.52 0.24
N LEU A 165 -14.43 20.43 -0.35
CA LEU A 165 -13.60 19.34 -0.89
C LEU A 165 -13.41 19.41 -2.41
N ASN A 166 -14.34 19.97 -3.19
CA ASN A 166 -14.33 19.95 -4.66
C ASN A 166 -13.04 20.53 -5.26
N LEU A 167 -12.36 21.45 -4.57
CA LEU A 167 -11.06 21.99 -4.98
C LEU A 167 -9.91 20.98 -5.00
N ILE A 168 -10.01 19.86 -4.29
CA ILE A 168 -8.92 18.92 -4.02
C ILE A 168 -9.37 17.44 -4.04
N LEU A 169 -10.61 17.19 -4.48
CA LEU A 169 -11.28 15.90 -4.47
C LEU A 169 -11.60 15.47 -5.90
N PRO A 170 -10.66 14.80 -6.60
CA PRO A 170 -10.87 14.30 -7.95
C PRO A 170 -12.03 13.31 -8.00
N ALA A 171 -12.77 13.30 -9.10
CA ALA A 171 -13.89 12.39 -9.27
C ALA A 171 -13.47 10.93 -9.16
N LYS A 172 -12.35 10.60 -9.83
CA LYS A 172 -11.74 9.29 -9.99
C LYS A 172 -10.26 9.34 -9.54
N PRO A 173 -9.58 8.20 -9.38
CA PRO A 173 -8.13 8.19 -9.15
C PRO A 173 -7.41 9.00 -10.25
N PRO A 174 -6.59 10.01 -9.89
CA PRO A 174 -5.78 10.73 -10.87
C PRO A 174 -4.62 9.89 -11.40
N PHE A 175 -4.24 8.82 -10.69
CA PHE A 175 -3.13 7.94 -11.06
C PHE A 175 -3.56 6.49 -11.01
N HIS A 176 -2.98 5.68 -11.90
CA HIS A 176 -3.25 4.26 -11.99
C HIS A 176 -2.11 3.43 -11.40
N PRO A 177 -2.41 2.25 -10.82
CA PRO A 177 -1.39 1.26 -10.51
C PRO A 177 -0.50 0.98 -11.71
N ARG A 178 0.82 0.94 -11.47
CA ARG A 178 1.85 0.65 -12.47
C ARG A 178 1.94 1.68 -13.62
N GLN A 179 1.35 2.87 -13.46
CA GLN A 179 1.45 3.95 -14.44
C GLN A 179 2.91 4.28 -14.80
N PHE A 180 3.80 4.27 -13.82
CA PHE A 180 5.23 4.51 -14.00
C PHE A 180 6.03 3.21 -13.84
N ARG A 181 7.13 3.05 -14.59
CA ARG A 181 8.02 1.89 -14.43
C ARG A 181 8.97 2.13 -13.26
N THR A 182 9.61 3.30 -13.17
CA THR A 182 10.52 3.65 -12.06
C THR A 182 10.14 4.96 -11.39
N CYS A 183 10.16 4.98 -10.06
CA CYS A 183 9.94 6.19 -9.27
C CYS A 183 11.04 6.40 -8.24
N ALA A 184 11.55 7.62 -8.15
CA ALA A 184 12.44 8.03 -7.08
C ALA A 184 11.65 8.70 -5.96
N VAL A 185 11.80 8.24 -4.72
CA VAL A 185 11.31 8.93 -3.53
C VAL A 185 12.51 9.59 -2.85
N VAL A 186 12.52 10.92 -2.85
CA VAL A 186 13.64 11.71 -2.31
C VAL A 186 13.25 12.27 -0.95
N GLY A 187 13.77 11.62 0.10
CA GLY A 187 13.71 12.09 1.46
C GLY A 187 14.61 13.31 1.70
N ASN A 188 14.65 13.78 2.94
CA ASN A 188 15.26 15.07 3.25
C ASN A 188 16.62 14.98 3.93
N SER A 189 17.19 13.79 4.14
CA SER A 189 18.46 13.62 4.88
C SER A 189 19.60 14.43 4.26
N GLY A 190 20.42 15.04 5.12
CA GLY A 190 21.68 15.69 4.74
C GLY A 190 22.71 14.73 4.12
N ASP A 191 22.52 13.41 4.28
CA ASP A 191 23.37 12.41 3.62
C ASP A 191 23.36 12.52 2.09
N LEU A 192 22.31 13.08 1.51
CA LEU A 192 22.23 13.35 0.07
C LEU A 192 23.40 14.22 -0.42
N LEU A 193 23.97 15.10 0.42
CA LEU A 193 25.09 15.96 0.03
C LEU A 193 26.43 15.22 -0.08
N LYS A 194 26.48 13.94 0.28
CA LYS A 194 27.70 13.12 0.24
C LYS A 194 27.89 12.39 -1.08
N THR A 195 26.91 12.42 -1.97
CA THR A 195 26.92 11.65 -3.23
C THR A 195 26.09 12.35 -4.31
N ASP A 196 26.59 12.30 -5.53
CA ASP A 196 26.01 13.00 -6.68
C ASP A 196 24.85 12.19 -7.28
N PHE A 197 23.75 12.02 -6.53
CA PHE A 197 22.58 11.27 -7.00
C PHE A 197 21.70 12.05 -7.99
N GLY A 198 21.99 13.33 -8.27
CA GLY A 198 21.06 14.21 -8.97
C GLY A 198 20.63 13.71 -10.35
N GLU A 199 21.59 13.35 -11.19
CA GLU A 199 21.28 12.80 -12.52
C GLU A 199 20.56 11.44 -12.44
N GLU A 200 20.88 10.63 -11.44
CA GLU A 200 20.24 9.33 -11.24
C GLU A 200 18.77 9.48 -10.86
N ILE A 201 18.49 10.40 -9.93
CA ILE A 201 17.12 10.75 -9.52
C ILE A 201 16.33 11.25 -10.73
N ASP A 202 16.88 12.18 -11.51
CA ASP A 202 16.18 12.80 -12.63
C ASP A 202 15.88 11.84 -13.80
N ARG A 203 16.59 10.70 -13.89
CA ARG A 203 16.35 9.64 -14.88
C ARG A 203 15.11 8.77 -14.59
N HIS A 204 14.48 8.89 -13.43
CA HIS A 204 13.27 8.13 -13.10
C HIS A 204 12.07 8.64 -13.89
N ASP A 205 11.07 7.79 -14.13
CA ASP A 205 9.86 8.20 -14.84
C ASP A 205 9.08 9.23 -14.01
N ALA A 206 9.04 9.08 -12.69
CA ALA A 206 8.49 10.06 -11.75
C ALA A 206 9.38 10.27 -10.51
N VAL A 207 9.39 11.49 -9.98
CA VAL A 207 10.11 11.88 -8.77
C VAL A 207 9.15 12.45 -7.73
N ILE A 208 9.15 11.83 -6.55
CA ILE A 208 8.34 12.21 -5.38
C ILE A 208 9.23 12.86 -4.33
N ARG A 209 8.84 14.05 -3.86
CA ARG A 209 9.58 14.84 -2.87
C ARG A 209 8.72 15.14 -1.64
N ASP A 210 9.38 15.51 -0.54
CA ASP A 210 8.71 15.68 0.76
C ASP A 210 8.82 17.10 1.33
N ASN A 211 7.67 17.64 1.73
CA ASN A 211 7.57 18.89 2.49
C ASN A 211 8.31 20.06 1.80
N GLU A 212 9.08 20.86 2.54
CA GLU A 212 9.77 22.06 2.05
C GLU A 212 11.11 21.77 1.36
N ALA A 213 11.37 20.53 0.95
CA ALA A 213 12.59 20.15 0.24
C ALA A 213 12.84 21.04 -1.00
N PRO A 214 13.88 21.89 -1.00
CA PRO A 214 14.16 22.75 -2.13
C PRO A 214 14.72 21.96 -3.30
N VAL A 215 14.38 22.43 -4.50
CA VAL A 215 14.79 21.86 -5.78
C VAL A 215 15.25 23.02 -6.67
N TYR A 216 16.49 23.45 -6.47
CA TYR A 216 17.12 24.53 -7.23
C TYR A 216 18.62 24.24 -7.40
N GLU A 217 19.25 24.93 -8.36
CA GLU A 217 20.63 24.75 -8.86
C GLU A 217 21.65 24.33 -7.78
N LYS A 218 21.70 25.01 -6.64
CA LYS A 218 22.61 24.70 -5.52
C LYS A 218 22.64 23.22 -5.11
N TYR A 219 21.50 22.54 -5.16
CA TYR A 219 21.36 21.14 -4.74
C TYR A 219 21.18 20.17 -5.92
N ALA A 220 21.06 20.67 -7.15
CA ALA A 220 20.74 19.87 -8.33
C ALA A 220 21.68 18.66 -8.51
N LYS A 221 22.98 18.89 -8.29
CA LYS A 221 24.01 17.84 -8.32
C LYS A 221 23.72 16.64 -7.41
N TYR A 222 23.09 16.88 -6.26
CA TYR A 222 22.86 15.88 -5.22
C TYR A 222 21.44 15.29 -5.26
N VAL A 223 20.44 16.11 -5.56
CA VAL A 223 19.03 15.73 -5.40
C VAL A 223 18.21 15.86 -6.68
N GLY A 224 18.81 16.31 -7.78
CA GLY A 224 18.16 16.51 -9.07
C GLY A 224 17.26 17.75 -9.10
N LEU A 225 16.70 18.03 -10.28
CA LEU A 225 15.73 19.10 -10.51
C LEU A 225 14.32 18.60 -10.82
N LYS A 226 14.15 17.33 -11.19
CA LYS A 226 12.85 16.76 -11.55
C LYS A 226 11.94 16.65 -10.32
N ARG A 227 10.68 17.02 -10.49
CA ARG A 227 9.67 17.05 -9.43
C ARG A 227 8.29 16.87 -10.05
N ASP A 228 7.73 15.68 -9.90
CA ASP A 228 6.40 15.36 -10.43
C ASP A 228 5.37 15.40 -9.32
N PHE A 229 5.75 14.90 -8.13
CA PHE A 229 4.87 14.83 -6.97
C PHE A 229 5.55 15.38 -5.72
N ARG A 230 4.76 16.03 -4.88
CA ARG A 230 5.19 16.46 -3.55
C ARG A 230 4.20 16.11 -2.48
N LEU A 231 4.62 15.28 -1.53
CA LEU A 231 3.83 14.99 -0.36
C LEU A 231 4.11 16.01 0.74
N VAL A 232 3.08 16.69 1.22
CA VAL A 232 3.20 17.70 2.29
C VAL A 232 2.32 17.38 3.49
N VAL A 233 2.86 17.58 4.69
CA VAL A 233 2.09 17.53 5.94
C VAL A 233 1.44 18.88 6.24
N ARG A 234 0.46 18.90 7.16
CA ARG A 234 -0.29 20.10 7.55
C ARG A 234 0.57 21.34 7.79
N GLY A 235 1.67 21.18 8.55
CA GLY A 235 2.55 22.31 8.90
C GLY A 235 3.24 22.92 7.68
N ALA A 236 3.73 22.07 6.77
CA ALA A 236 4.42 22.48 5.55
C ALA A 236 3.45 23.05 4.51
N ALA A 237 2.21 22.57 4.47
CA ALA A 237 1.21 22.98 3.50
C ALA A 237 0.88 24.50 3.58
N ARG A 238 1.11 25.15 4.72
CA ARG A 238 1.01 26.61 4.86
C ARG A 238 1.99 27.38 3.98
N ASN A 239 3.09 26.75 3.57
CA ASN A 239 4.12 27.32 2.72
C ASN A 239 4.01 26.82 1.27
N MET A 240 2.84 26.34 0.83
CA MET A 240 2.68 25.74 -0.49
C MET A 240 3.07 26.66 -1.64
N VAL A 241 2.75 27.96 -1.55
CA VAL A 241 3.06 28.93 -2.61
C VAL A 241 4.57 29.09 -2.80
N PRO A 242 5.38 29.33 -1.74
CA PRO A 242 6.84 29.29 -1.85
C PRO A 242 7.40 27.95 -2.34
N ILE A 243 6.84 26.83 -1.90
CA ILE A 243 7.31 25.47 -2.27
C ILE A 243 7.17 25.24 -3.78
N LEU A 244 6.04 25.65 -4.35
CA LEU A 244 5.70 25.46 -5.77
C LEU A 244 6.27 26.57 -6.67
N LYS A 245 6.97 27.57 -6.10
CA LYS A 245 7.51 28.67 -6.89
C LYS A 245 8.49 28.14 -7.94
N GLY A 246 8.20 28.39 -9.22
CA GLY A 246 8.99 27.90 -10.35
C GLY A 246 8.67 26.45 -10.75
N SER A 247 7.54 25.91 -10.29
CA SER A 247 6.98 24.66 -10.78
C SER A 247 5.46 24.79 -10.89
N ASP A 248 4.96 24.84 -12.11
CA ASP A 248 3.53 24.89 -12.44
C ASP A 248 2.90 23.50 -12.60
N ASP A 249 3.73 22.48 -12.81
CA ASP A 249 3.31 21.12 -13.11
C ASP A 249 3.47 20.11 -11.95
N GLU A 250 4.18 20.45 -10.86
CA GLU A 250 4.35 19.56 -9.69
C GLU A 250 3.03 19.36 -8.97
N VAL A 251 2.58 18.11 -8.85
CA VAL A 251 1.36 17.72 -8.14
C VAL A 251 1.63 17.78 -6.64
N LEU A 252 0.81 18.55 -5.91
CA LEU A 252 0.87 18.61 -4.46
C LEU A 252 -0.15 17.66 -3.82
N ILE A 253 0.31 16.77 -2.94
CA ILE A 253 -0.53 15.81 -2.23
C ILE A 253 -0.42 16.07 -0.73
N ILE A 254 -1.55 16.39 -0.09
CA ILE A 254 -1.57 16.84 1.29
C ILE A 254 -2.06 15.73 2.21
N LYS A 255 -1.19 15.37 3.16
CA LYS A 255 -1.50 14.49 4.29
C LYS A 255 -2.11 15.30 5.43
N SER A 256 -3.30 15.84 5.23
CA SER A 256 -4.02 16.63 6.23
C SER A 256 -5.52 16.73 5.95
N VAL A 257 -6.15 17.69 6.60
CA VAL A 257 -7.54 18.11 6.46
C VAL A 257 -7.58 19.47 5.78
N THR A 258 -8.65 19.74 5.05
CA THR A 258 -8.85 21.05 4.41
C THR A 258 -9.61 22.02 5.29
N HIS A 259 -9.52 23.32 4.97
CA HIS A 259 -10.27 24.40 5.59
C HIS A 259 -10.30 25.64 4.67
N ARG A 260 -11.07 26.68 5.04
CA ARG A 260 -11.35 27.82 4.14
C ARG A 260 -10.09 28.56 3.70
N ASP A 261 -9.21 28.92 4.63
CA ASP A 261 -7.96 29.63 4.29
C ASP A 261 -7.05 28.79 3.39
N PHE A 262 -7.04 27.47 3.61
CA PHE A 262 -6.26 26.55 2.80
C PHE A 262 -6.81 26.47 1.37
N ASN A 263 -8.13 26.40 1.22
CA ASN A 263 -8.82 26.46 -0.07
C ASN A 263 -8.53 27.78 -0.80
N ALA A 264 -8.48 28.91 -0.10
CA ALA A 264 -8.13 30.20 -0.69
C ALA A 264 -6.68 30.21 -1.25
N MET A 265 -5.73 29.61 -0.54
CA MET A 265 -4.35 29.46 -1.05
C MET A 265 -4.30 28.53 -2.28
N ILE A 266 -5.03 27.42 -2.24
CA ILE A 266 -5.10 26.44 -3.34
C ILE A 266 -5.65 27.07 -4.63
N LYS A 267 -6.60 28.01 -4.53
CA LYS A 267 -7.12 28.74 -5.70
C LYS A 267 -6.08 29.63 -6.37
N ASN A 268 -5.02 30.03 -5.66
CA ASN A 268 -3.98 30.93 -6.18
C ASN A 268 -2.76 30.19 -6.76
N VAL A 269 -2.72 28.86 -6.73
CA VAL A 269 -1.65 28.07 -7.36
C VAL A 269 -2.16 27.39 -8.64
N PRO A 270 -1.35 27.34 -9.71
CA PRO A 270 -1.71 26.64 -10.95
C PRO A 270 -1.66 25.11 -10.78
N ASN A 271 -0.91 24.64 -9.79
CA ASN A 271 -0.60 23.22 -9.58
C ASN A 271 -1.82 22.38 -9.19
N PRO A 272 -1.82 21.09 -9.55
CA PRO A 272 -2.74 20.13 -8.98
C PRO A 272 -2.57 19.95 -7.49
N VAL A 273 -3.68 19.84 -6.76
CA VAL A 273 -3.67 19.68 -5.32
C VAL A 273 -4.66 18.60 -4.91
N TYR A 274 -4.18 17.56 -4.23
CA TYR A 274 -4.98 16.41 -3.81
C TYR A 274 -4.89 16.13 -2.32
N LEU A 275 -5.94 15.52 -1.76
CA LEU A 275 -5.88 14.94 -0.42
C LEU A 275 -5.32 13.52 -0.47
N PHE A 276 -4.30 13.27 0.34
CA PHE A 276 -3.84 11.91 0.60
C PHE A 276 -4.89 11.19 1.44
N GLN A 277 -5.47 10.12 0.90
CA GLN A 277 -6.33 9.22 1.66
C GLN A 277 -5.52 8.38 2.64
N GLY A 278 -4.31 7.96 2.23
CA GLY A 278 -3.59 6.79 2.76
C GLY A 278 -3.64 6.56 4.27
N ILE A 279 -3.54 5.28 4.65
CA ILE A 279 -4.03 4.74 5.93
C ILE A 279 -3.01 4.93 7.04
N VAL A 280 -3.43 5.05 8.30
CA VAL A 280 -2.48 5.02 9.43
C VAL A 280 -1.99 3.58 9.68
N LEU A 281 -0.73 3.27 9.35
CA LEU A 281 -0.08 2.03 9.80
C LEU A 281 0.25 2.11 11.29
N ARG A 282 -0.10 1.07 12.06
CA ARG A 282 0.22 0.97 13.49
C ARG A 282 1.65 0.50 13.79
N ARG A 283 2.40 -0.03 12.82
CA ARG A 283 3.72 -0.63 13.06
C ARG A 283 4.80 0.03 12.19
N GLY A 284 5.71 0.76 12.82
CA GLY A 284 6.98 1.22 12.24
C GLY A 284 6.89 2.38 11.25
N ALA A 285 7.54 3.51 11.56
CA ALA A 285 7.72 4.69 10.69
C ALA A 285 6.43 5.45 10.26
N LYS A 286 6.07 6.47 11.06
CA LYS A 286 4.92 7.38 10.80
C LYS A 286 5.26 8.61 9.93
N GLY A 287 6.51 8.69 9.45
CA GLY A 287 7.04 9.87 8.75
C GLY A 287 6.36 10.16 7.41
N THR A 288 6.57 11.38 6.89
CA THR A 288 6.15 11.77 5.53
C THR A 288 6.75 10.83 4.49
N GLY A 289 8.04 10.49 4.61
CA GLY A 289 8.71 9.62 3.65
C GLY A 289 8.08 8.24 3.49
N MET A 290 7.53 7.64 4.57
CA MET A 290 6.79 6.38 4.44
C MET A 290 5.52 6.53 3.61
N LYS A 291 4.84 7.68 3.72
CA LYS A 291 3.64 7.98 2.92
C LYS A 291 3.98 8.24 1.46
N SER A 292 5.15 8.80 1.20
CA SER A 292 5.65 8.98 -0.16
C SER A 292 6.07 7.65 -0.79
N ILE A 293 6.56 6.69 0.00
CA ILE A 293 6.76 5.30 -0.44
C ILE A 293 5.42 4.63 -0.72
N GLU A 294 4.41 4.76 0.14
CA GLU A 294 3.05 4.23 -0.12
C GLU A 294 2.46 4.80 -1.42
N LEU A 295 2.63 6.10 -1.65
CA LEU A 295 2.24 6.76 -2.89
C LEU A 295 3.03 6.24 -4.10
N ALA A 296 4.34 6.06 -4.00
CA ALA A 296 5.13 5.51 -5.09
C ALA A 296 4.68 4.08 -5.42
N LEU A 297 4.47 3.24 -4.41
CA LEU A 297 4.07 1.86 -4.61
C LEU A 297 2.70 1.74 -5.28
N SER A 298 1.78 2.68 -5.04
CA SER A 298 0.45 2.67 -5.68
C SER A 298 0.45 3.04 -7.15
N MET A 299 1.57 3.54 -7.71
CA MET A 299 1.64 3.97 -9.11
C MET A 299 2.88 3.47 -9.87
N CYS A 300 3.86 2.86 -9.20
CA CYS A 300 5.16 2.49 -9.79
C CYS A 300 5.47 1.00 -9.64
N ASP A 301 6.11 0.41 -10.66
CA ASP A 301 6.65 -0.96 -10.53
C ASP A 301 7.87 -1.03 -9.61
N ILE A 302 8.81 -0.09 -9.80
CA ILE A 302 10.08 -0.02 -9.07
C ILE A 302 10.12 1.31 -8.29
N VAL A 303 10.47 1.22 -7.02
CA VAL A 303 10.58 2.37 -6.12
C VAL A 303 11.99 2.42 -5.54
N ASP A 304 12.73 3.43 -5.96
CA ASP A 304 14.10 3.70 -5.49
C ASP A 304 14.03 4.86 -4.49
N ILE A 305 14.62 4.68 -3.31
CA ILE A 305 14.55 5.67 -2.23
C ILE A 305 15.92 6.30 -1.97
N TYR A 306 15.94 7.62 -1.79
CA TYR A 306 17.13 8.44 -1.59
C TYR A 306 16.94 9.32 -0.35
N GLY A 307 18.00 9.56 0.42
CA GLY A 307 17.92 10.52 1.55
C GLY A 307 17.05 10.03 2.72
N PHE A 308 16.92 8.72 2.87
CA PHE A 308 16.38 8.07 4.06
C PHE A 308 17.56 7.59 4.91
N THR A 309 17.61 8.00 6.18
CA THR A 309 18.74 7.70 7.09
C THR A 309 18.80 6.20 7.41
N VAL A 310 19.55 5.45 6.59
CA VAL A 310 19.75 4.00 6.71
C VAL A 310 21.20 3.62 7.03
N ASP A 311 22.13 4.54 6.76
CA ASP A 311 23.56 4.33 7.01
C ASP A 311 23.84 4.42 8.54
N PRO A 312 24.70 3.54 9.08
CA PRO A 312 25.09 3.58 10.50
C PRO A 312 25.92 4.83 10.85
N GLY A 313 26.06 5.09 12.15
CA GLY A 313 26.94 6.16 12.67
C GLY A 313 26.28 7.54 12.76
N TYR A 314 24.96 7.61 12.63
CA TYR A 314 24.24 8.88 12.63
C TYR A 314 24.00 9.41 14.05
N THR A 315 24.43 10.65 14.30
CA THR A 315 24.31 11.32 15.61
C THR A 315 23.19 12.35 15.67
N GLU A 316 22.81 12.97 14.55
CA GLU A 316 21.84 14.08 14.51
C GLU A 316 21.06 14.12 13.20
N TRP A 317 19.75 14.41 13.23
CA TRP A 317 18.93 14.55 12.01
C TRP A 317 19.17 15.87 11.29
N THR A 318 20.04 15.82 10.30
CA THR A 318 20.29 16.91 9.36
C THR A 318 19.37 16.82 8.16
N ARG A 319 18.86 17.96 7.69
CA ARG A 319 18.27 18.06 6.36
C ARG A 319 19.29 18.68 5.41
N TYR A 320 19.30 18.29 4.13
CA TYR A 320 20.27 18.83 3.16
C TYR A 320 20.18 20.35 2.95
N PHE A 321 19.10 20.96 3.44
CA PHE A 321 18.78 22.38 3.30
C PHE A 321 18.57 23.12 4.63
N SER A 322 18.78 22.49 5.79
CA SER A 322 18.63 23.17 7.08
C SER A 322 19.64 22.69 8.11
N THR A 323 19.75 23.46 9.19
CA THR A 323 20.47 23.04 10.39
C THR A 323 19.90 21.73 10.96
N PRO A 324 20.73 20.95 11.69
CA PRO A 324 20.31 19.74 12.36
C PRO A 324 19.09 19.98 13.26
N ARG A 325 18.20 18.99 13.32
CA ARG A 325 17.07 18.90 14.25
C ARG A 325 17.18 17.59 15.02
N LYS A 326 16.60 17.52 16.21
CA LYS A 326 16.35 16.22 16.85
C LYS A 326 15.20 15.54 16.10
N GLY A 327 15.49 14.44 15.43
CA GLY A 327 14.48 13.67 14.69
C GLY A 327 13.81 12.59 15.54
N HIS A 328 12.95 11.80 14.90
CA HIS A 328 12.16 10.76 15.55
C HIS A 328 12.59 9.38 15.06
N ASN A 329 12.92 8.50 16.00
CA ASN A 329 13.07 7.06 15.84
C ASN A 329 13.94 6.54 14.65
N PRO A 330 15.21 6.97 14.50
CA PRO A 330 16.08 6.50 13.40
C PRO A 330 16.35 5.01 13.39
N LEU A 331 16.44 4.33 14.54
CA LEU A 331 16.77 2.90 14.57
C LEU A 331 15.60 2.07 14.02
N GLN A 332 14.37 2.42 14.41
CA GLN A 332 13.15 1.78 13.90
C GLN A 332 13.00 2.01 12.40
N GLY A 333 13.24 3.24 11.94
CA GLY A 333 13.21 3.57 10.51
C GLY A 333 14.20 2.72 9.73
N ARG A 334 15.46 2.69 10.17
CA ARG A 334 16.53 1.92 9.52
C ARG A 334 16.20 0.43 9.43
N ALA A 335 15.79 -0.20 10.54
CA ALA A 335 15.41 -1.61 10.53
C ALA A 335 14.23 -1.88 9.58
N TYR A 336 13.23 -0.98 9.58
CA TYR A 336 12.06 -1.17 8.74
C TYR A 336 12.36 -0.98 7.25
N TYR A 337 13.07 0.07 6.85
CA TYR A 337 13.46 0.24 5.44
C TYR A 337 14.31 -0.93 4.96
N GLN A 338 15.24 -1.42 5.80
CA GLN A 338 16.03 -2.59 5.45
C GLN A 338 15.18 -3.84 5.23
N LEU A 339 14.16 -4.06 6.07
CA LEU A 339 13.19 -5.12 5.83
C LEU A 339 12.50 -4.93 4.47
N LEU A 340 11.99 -3.73 4.18
CA LEU A 340 11.28 -3.46 2.92
C LEU A 340 12.16 -3.70 1.69
N GLU A 341 13.44 -3.34 1.74
CA GLU A 341 14.39 -3.66 0.67
C GLU A 341 14.52 -5.17 0.48
N CYS A 342 14.71 -5.91 1.56
CA CYS A 342 14.90 -7.36 1.51
C CYS A 342 13.60 -8.15 1.27
N LEU A 343 12.43 -7.52 1.38
CA LEU A 343 11.17 -8.03 0.87
C LEU A 343 10.96 -7.75 -0.62
N GLY A 344 11.85 -6.96 -1.25
CA GLY A 344 11.74 -6.52 -2.65
C GLY A 344 10.69 -5.45 -2.89
N VAL A 345 10.30 -4.71 -1.86
CA VAL A 345 9.30 -3.63 -1.95
C VAL A 345 9.95 -2.37 -2.52
N ILE A 346 11.14 -2.03 -2.03
CA ILE A 346 11.88 -0.82 -2.40
C ILE A 346 13.36 -1.13 -2.67
N ARG A 347 14.08 -0.18 -3.26
CA ARG A 347 15.54 -0.20 -3.37
C ARG A 347 16.13 0.99 -2.67
N ILE A 348 17.21 0.79 -1.93
CA ILE A 348 17.77 1.83 -1.07
C ILE A 348 19.08 2.34 -1.64
N HIS A 349 19.11 3.64 -1.93
CA HIS A 349 20.28 4.37 -2.39
C HIS A 349 20.80 5.25 -1.25
N SER A 350 22.03 5.00 -0.82
CA SER A 350 22.69 5.75 0.26
C SER A 350 24.17 5.96 -0.03
N PRO A 351 24.83 6.96 0.58
CA PRO A 351 26.24 7.24 0.34
C PRO A 351 27.17 6.05 0.59
N MET A 352 26.92 5.23 1.63
CA MET A 352 27.73 4.03 1.87
C MET A 352 27.52 2.93 0.81
N ARG A 353 26.41 2.98 0.07
CA ARG A 353 26.07 2.03 -1.00
C ARG A 353 26.46 2.52 -2.39
N ALA A 354 26.59 3.83 -2.58
CA ALA A 354 26.85 4.46 -3.88
C ALA A 354 28.14 3.99 -4.57
N LYS A 355 29.15 3.59 -3.79
CA LYS A 355 30.42 3.06 -4.33
C LYS A 355 30.31 1.60 -4.82
N ARG A 356 29.21 0.91 -4.55
CA ARG A 356 29.00 -0.48 -4.97
C ARG A 356 28.40 -0.50 -6.37
N LYS A 357 28.83 -1.45 -7.20
CA LYS A 357 28.05 -1.79 -8.39
C LYS A 357 26.67 -2.22 -7.92
N GLN A 358 25.62 -1.55 -8.39
CA GLN A 358 24.25 -1.83 -7.99
C GLN A 358 23.84 -3.19 -8.55
N ASP A 359 24.11 -4.24 -7.78
CA ASP A 359 23.59 -5.57 -7.97
C ASP A 359 22.38 -5.77 -7.06
N TRP A 360 21.26 -6.14 -7.68
CA TRP A 360 19.97 -6.37 -7.03
C TRP A 360 19.63 -7.87 -6.97
N SER A 361 20.57 -8.75 -7.33
CA SER A 361 20.43 -10.22 -7.30
C SER A 361 20.11 -10.76 -5.91
N ASP A 362 20.59 -10.10 -4.86
CA ASP A 362 20.33 -10.44 -3.45
C ASP A 362 18.89 -10.11 -3.00
N ILE A 363 18.12 -9.34 -3.78
CA ILE A 363 16.73 -9.02 -3.47
C ILE A 363 15.83 -10.10 -4.11
N PRO A 364 14.80 -10.62 -3.39
CA PRO A 364 13.89 -11.60 -3.95
C PRO A 364 13.29 -11.17 -5.30
N SER A 365 13.31 -12.09 -6.27
CA SER A 365 12.70 -11.84 -7.58
C SER A 365 11.19 -11.64 -7.48
N LYS A 366 10.59 -10.97 -8.49
CA LYS A 366 9.12 -10.81 -8.57
C LYS A 366 8.38 -12.15 -8.47
N GLU A 367 8.91 -13.21 -9.08
CA GLU A 367 8.30 -14.54 -9.02
C GLU A 367 8.39 -15.16 -7.62
N THR A 368 9.53 -14.98 -6.95
CA THR A 368 9.70 -15.40 -5.56
C THR A 368 8.73 -14.67 -4.63
N ILE A 369 8.58 -13.36 -4.78
CA ILE A 369 7.62 -12.55 -4.01
C ILE A 369 6.18 -13.01 -4.30
N ARG A 370 5.82 -13.23 -5.57
CA ARG A 370 4.49 -13.70 -5.96
C ARG A 370 4.12 -15.05 -5.32
N ARG A 371 5.06 -15.99 -5.32
CA ARG A 371 4.89 -17.31 -4.67
C ARG A 371 4.72 -17.17 -3.15
N ALA A 372 5.58 -16.38 -2.50
CA ALA A 372 5.49 -16.11 -1.07
C ALA A 372 4.19 -15.40 -0.69
N HIS A 373 3.74 -14.42 -1.47
CA HIS A 373 2.46 -13.74 -1.27
C HIS A 373 1.27 -14.72 -1.39
N ALA A 374 1.25 -15.59 -2.41
CA ALA A 374 0.22 -16.60 -2.57
C ALA A 374 0.19 -17.58 -1.37
N ALA A 375 1.36 -18.00 -0.90
CA ALA A 375 1.50 -18.87 0.27
C ALA A 375 0.99 -18.21 1.55
N ALA A 376 1.41 -16.97 1.82
CA ALA A 376 0.95 -16.18 2.96
C ALA A 376 -0.58 -16.00 2.93
N LEU A 377 -1.16 -15.75 1.75
CA LEU A 377 -2.60 -15.57 1.59
C LEU A 377 -3.36 -16.87 1.90
N ARG A 378 -2.89 -18.02 1.40
CA ARG A 378 -3.49 -19.34 1.66
C ARG A 378 -3.41 -19.72 3.12
N LEU A 379 -2.26 -19.50 3.77
CA LEU A 379 -2.10 -19.72 5.21
C LEU A 379 -3.07 -18.86 6.01
N LYS A 380 -3.14 -17.56 5.74
CA LYS A 380 -4.07 -16.65 6.43
C LYS A 380 -5.53 -17.11 6.27
N ARG A 381 -5.93 -17.54 5.07
CA ARG A 381 -7.29 -18.06 4.81
C ARG A 381 -7.58 -19.34 5.59
N SER A 382 -6.61 -20.27 5.64
CA SER A 382 -6.75 -21.53 6.37
C SER A 382 -6.97 -21.33 7.88
N GLN A 383 -6.34 -20.30 8.46
CA GLN A 383 -6.51 -19.93 9.87
C GLN A 383 -7.88 -19.31 10.17
N VAL A 384 -8.47 -18.59 9.20
CA VAL A 384 -9.77 -17.91 9.34
C VAL A 384 -10.96 -18.84 9.00
N GLY A 385 -10.69 -20.07 8.55
CA GLY A 385 -11.74 -21.03 8.18
C GLY A 385 -12.49 -20.67 6.89
N GLN A 386 -11.96 -19.74 6.09
CA GLN A 386 -12.51 -19.40 4.78
C GLN A 386 -11.86 -20.28 3.71
N ALA A 387 -12.52 -21.40 3.40
CA ALA A 387 -12.18 -22.26 2.26
C ALA A 387 -12.84 -21.71 0.99
N ASP A 388 -12.00 -21.38 0.00
CA ASP A 388 -12.32 -21.06 -1.39
C ASP A 388 -13.23 -19.85 -1.72
N GLY A 389 -12.95 -19.23 -2.86
CA GLY A 389 -13.96 -18.43 -3.58
C GLY A 389 -13.75 -16.92 -3.73
N LEU A 390 -12.68 -16.34 -3.19
CA LEU A 390 -12.48 -14.90 -3.31
C LEU A 390 -11.27 -14.59 -4.19
N GLY A 391 -11.55 -14.18 -5.44
CA GLY A 391 -10.59 -13.68 -6.42
C GLY A 391 -9.89 -12.38 -5.95
N PRO A 392 -9.38 -11.53 -6.86
CA PRO A 392 -8.65 -10.29 -6.49
C PRO A 392 -9.47 -9.33 -5.60
N PHE A 393 -10.78 -9.52 -5.53
CA PHE A 393 -11.73 -8.69 -4.79
C PHE A 393 -12.16 -9.28 -3.43
N GLY A 394 -11.46 -10.30 -2.92
CA GLY A 394 -11.82 -10.93 -1.64
C GLY A 394 -11.87 -10.02 -0.44
N SER A 395 -11.09 -8.94 -0.49
CA SER A 395 -11.01 -7.93 0.55
C SER A 395 -12.00 -6.77 0.32
N CYS A 396 -12.81 -6.81 -0.74
CA CYS A 396 -13.83 -5.80 -1.04
C CYS A 396 -15.06 -5.99 -0.16
N LYS A 397 -15.18 -5.18 0.90
CA LYS A 397 -16.33 -5.19 1.80
C LYS A 397 -17.44 -4.25 1.35
N VAL A 398 -17.06 -3.22 0.63
CA VAL A 398 -17.96 -2.19 0.12
C VAL A 398 -17.76 -2.08 -1.38
N TRP A 399 -18.87 -1.98 -2.11
CA TRP A 399 -18.87 -1.85 -3.56
C TRP A 399 -19.59 -0.59 -4.00
N GLY A 400 -19.02 0.09 -4.99
CA GLY A 400 -19.66 1.16 -5.75
C GLY A 400 -19.51 0.93 -7.25
N ASN A 401 -20.32 1.62 -8.05
CA ASN A 401 -20.18 1.65 -9.50
C ASN A 401 -20.15 3.11 -9.96
N VAL A 402 -19.24 3.44 -10.86
CA VAL A 402 -19.24 4.76 -11.50
C VAL A 402 -20.22 4.76 -12.66
N ASP A 403 -21.11 5.74 -12.71
CA ASP A 403 -22.02 5.95 -13.84
C ASP A 403 -21.22 6.41 -15.08
N PRO A 404 -21.27 5.68 -16.22
CA PRO A 404 -20.62 6.10 -17.46
C PRO A 404 -21.11 7.45 -18.00
N GLY A 405 -22.35 7.84 -17.72
CA GLY A 405 -22.95 9.11 -18.15
C GLY A 405 -22.71 10.27 -17.17
N ASN A 406 -22.20 9.98 -15.97
CA ASN A 406 -21.97 10.96 -14.92
C ASN A 406 -20.66 10.64 -14.19
N SER A 407 -19.53 10.87 -14.86
CA SER A 407 -18.20 10.64 -14.30
C SER A 407 -17.83 11.58 -13.14
N GLY A 408 -18.76 12.42 -12.66
CA GLY A 408 -18.48 13.55 -11.79
C GLY A 408 -17.65 14.62 -12.50
N PRO A 409 -17.57 15.84 -11.94
CA PRO A 409 -16.68 16.87 -12.47
C PRO A 409 -15.21 16.47 -12.24
N ILE A 410 -14.33 16.80 -13.20
CA ILE A 410 -12.88 16.90 -12.92
C ILE A 410 -12.72 17.77 -11.67
N SER A 411 -11.82 17.43 -10.75
CA SER A 411 -11.73 18.24 -9.54
C SER A 411 -11.39 19.69 -9.82
N GLY A 412 -11.97 20.55 -9.00
CA GLY A 412 -12.09 21.95 -9.22
C GLY A 412 -13.45 22.42 -8.74
N SER A 413 -13.48 23.51 -7.99
CA SER A 413 -14.74 24.17 -7.69
C SER A 413 -15.25 24.94 -8.91
N ALA A 414 -16.54 25.25 -8.96
CA ALA A 414 -17.10 26.06 -10.04
C ALA A 414 -16.43 27.45 -10.15
N ASP A 415 -15.88 27.96 -9.04
CA ASP A 415 -15.22 29.26 -8.92
C ASP A 415 -13.68 29.16 -8.94
N MET A 416 -13.12 28.19 -9.67
CA MET A 416 -11.67 28.10 -9.89
C MET A 416 -11.11 29.40 -10.50
N SER A 417 -9.92 29.80 -10.08
CA SER A 417 -9.24 30.98 -10.63
C SER A 417 -8.83 30.75 -12.09
N ASP A 418 -8.66 31.83 -12.85
CA ASP A 418 -8.21 31.74 -14.24
C ASP A 418 -6.79 31.18 -14.35
N ILE A 419 -5.95 31.40 -13.32
CA ILE A 419 -4.63 30.77 -13.18
C ILE A 419 -4.75 29.25 -13.23
N ARG A 420 -5.73 28.68 -12.52
CA ARG A 420 -5.91 27.24 -12.45
C ARG A 420 -6.72 26.66 -13.61
N LYS A 421 -7.64 27.42 -14.19
CA LYS A 421 -8.37 27.01 -15.42
C LYS A 421 -7.42 26.86 -16.62
N ASN A 422 -6.41 27.72 -16.71
CA ASN A 422 -5.47 27.75 -17.82
C ASN A 422 -4.19 26.94 -17.56
N SER A 423 -4.09 26.24 -16.42
CA SER A 423 -2.93 25.40 -16.14
C SER A 423 -3.10 24.00 -16.73
N ASN A 424 -2.00 23.26 -16.74
CA ASN A 424 -1.96 21.85 -17.14
C ASN A 424 -2.67 20.91 -16.15
N TYR A 425 -3.50 21.43 -15.25
CA TYR A 425 -4.17 20.70 -14.18
C TYR A 425 -4.85 19.41 -14.65
N SER A 426 -5.60 19.49 -15.74
CA SER A 426 -6.39 18.37 -16.28
C SER A 426 -5.53 17.22 -16.79
N LYS A 427 -4.26 17.44 -17.17
CA LYS A 427 -3.38 16.37 -17.68
C LYS A 427 -3.16 15.24 -16.66
N TRP A 428 -3.20 15.59 -15.38
CA TRP A 428 -2.98 14.64 -14.29
C TRP A 428 -4.26 13.90 -13.87
N GLU A 429 -5.45 14.36 -14.26
CA GLU A 429 -6.72 13.67 -14.00
C GLU A 429 -7.29 12.98 -15.23
N VAL A 430 -6.81 13.39 -16.41
CA VAL A 430 -7.30 12.97 -17.71
C VAL A 430 -6.12 12.42 -18.52
N LEU A 431 -5.61 11.27 -18.07
CA LEU A 431 -4.71 10.45 -18.89
C LEU A 431 -5.56 9.42 -19.63
N PRO A 432 -5.64 9.47 -20.97
CA PRO A 432 -6.35 8.45 -21.73
C PRO A 432 -5.82 7.05 -21.42
N PHE A 433 -6.72 6.08 -21.33
CA PHE A 433 -6.36 4.69 -21.01
C PHE A 433 -5.33 4.13 -22.00
N GLU A 434 -5.46 4.49 -23.27
CA GLU A 434 -4.58 4.09 -24.37
C GLU A 434 -3.16 4.64 -24.23
N ASN A 435 -3.00 5.76 -23.51
CA ASN A 435 -1.72 6.40 -23.24
C ASN A 435 -1.02 5.83 -22.00
N LEU A 436 -1.69 4.96 -21.23
CA LEU A 436 -1.06 4.26 -20.11
C LEU A 436 -0.01 3.28 -20.64
N ARG A 437 1.00 3.02 -19.82
CA ARG A 437 1.95 1.94 -20.11
C ARG A 437 1.21 0.59 -20.22
N LYS A 438 1.70 -0.31 -21.09
CA LYS A 438 1.08 -1.61 -21.35
C LYS A 438 0.79 -2.40 -20.06
N GLU A 439 1.73 -2.43 -19.13
CA GLU A 439 1.57 -3.15 -17.86
C GLU A 439 0.48 -2.54 -16.96
N ALA A 440 0.25 -1.22 -17.04
CA ALA A 440 -0.86 -0.57 -16.35
C ALA A 440 -2.19 -0.89 -17.02
N GLN A 441 -2.24 -0.93 -18.36
CA GLN A 441 -3.42 -1.36 -19.11
C GLN A 441 -3.79 -2.83 -18.82
N GLU A 442 -2.81 -3.73 -18.88
CA GLU A 442 -2.97 -5.15 -18.57
C GLU A 442 -3.45 -5.35 -17.13
N HIS A 443 -2.87 -4.61 -16.18
CA HIS A 443 -3.31 -4.65 -14.79
C HIS A 443 -4.75 -4.15 -14.62
N PHE A 444 -5.11 -3.03 -15.24
CA PHE A 444 -6.47 -2.50 -15.18
C PHE A 444 -7.51 -3.48 -15.76
N ILE A 445 -7.17 -4.15 -16.86
CA ILE A 445 -7.99 -5.22 -17.45
C ILE A 445 -8.09 -6.42 -16.51
N GLN A 446 -6.97 -6.84 -15.91
CA GLN A 446 -6.95 -7.93 -14.91
C GLN A 446 -7.82 -7.61 -13.69
N MET A 447 -7.91 -6.34 -13.34
CA MET A 447 -8.74 -5.83 -12.25
C MET A 447 -10.18 -5.50 -12.70
N ASP A 448 -10.62 -5.90 -13.89
CA ASP A 448 -11.98 -5.67 -14.42
C ASP A 448 -12.43 -4.20 -14.34
N GLY A 449 -11.47 -3.28 -14.52
CA GLY A 449 -11.70 -1.85 -14.37
C GLY A 449 -12.14 -1.43 -12.96
N VAL A 450 -11.74 -2.15 -11.90
CA VAL A 450 -12.09 -1.82 -10.52
C VAL A 450 -10.96 -1.06 -9.82
N SER A 451 -11.28 0.09 -9.24
CA SER A 451 -10.41 0.85 -8.35
C SER A 451 -10.53 0.33 -6.92
N LEU A 452 -9.40 0.08 -6.27
CA LEU A 452 -9.36 -0.37 -4.88
C LEU A 452 -8.95 0.76 -3.95
N TYR A 453 -9.70 0.93 -2.87
CA TYR A 453 -9.43 1.93 -1.84
C TYR A 453 -9.42 1.28 -0.49
N LYS A 454 -8.40 1.59 0.31
CA LYS A 454 -8.42 1.10 1.67
C LYS A 454 -9.29 1.94 2.61
N MET A 455 -10.12 1.25 3.39
CA MET A 455 -10.77 1.83 4.56
C MET A 455 -9.79 2.01 5.71
N ASP A 456 -9.94 3.14 6.41
CA ASP A 456 -9.28 3.42 7.68
C ASP A 456 -9.43 2.24 8.66
N GLY A 457 -8.33 1.86 9.31
CA GLY A 457 -8.29 0.76 10.28
C GLY A 457 -7.16 -0.23 10.00
N ASN A 458 -7.04 -1.23 10.87
CA ASN A 458 -5.90 -2.17 10.86
C ASN A 458 -6.18 -3.47 10.11
N LYS A 459 -7.42 -3.69 9.63
CA LYS A 459 -7.77 -4.93 8.94
C LYS A 459 -7.37 -4.83 7.48
N LEU A 460 -6.51 -5.73 7.01
CA LEU A 460 -6.12 -5.83 5.60
C LEU A 460 -7.36 -5.96 4.70
N ASP A 461 -8.37 -6.69 5.17
CA ASP A 461 -9.51 -7.11 4.35
C ASP A 461 -10.67 -6.09 4.30
N ASP A 462 -10.42 -4.83 4.69
CA ASP A 462 -11.42 -3.75 4.65
C ASP A 462 -11.11 -2.80 3.49
N LEU A 463 -11.59 -3.15 2.29
CA LEU A 463 -11.53 -2.31 1.08
C LEU A 463 -12.91 -1.82 0.63
N VAL A 464 -12.91 -0.62 0.05
CA VAL A 464 -13.96 -0.10 -0.84
C VAL A 464 -13.49 -0.33 -2.27
N CYS A 465 -14.34 -0.93 -3.09
CA CYS A 465 -14.03 -1.28 -4.47
C CYS A 465 -15.04 -0.61 -5.39
N VAL A 466 -14.55 0.14 -6.36
CA VAL A 466 -15.38 0.93 -7.25
C VAL A 466 -15.20 0.43 -8.67
N ARG A 467 -16.26 -0.10 -9.27
CA ARG A 467 -16.23 -0.59 -10.66
C ARG A 467 -16.40 0.58 -11.63
N HIS A 468 -15.50 0.66 -12.61
CA HIS A 468 -15.61 1.57 -13.73
C HIS A 468 -16.13 0.82 -14.95
N PRO A 469 -17.05 1.42 -15.73
CA PRO A 469 -17.48 0.83 -16.99
C PRO A 469 -16.27 0.76 -17.92
N LEU A 470 -15.85 -0.45 -18.27
CA LEU A 470 -14.98 -0.67 -19.40
C LEU A 470 -15.75 -0.16 -20.62
N LYS A 471 -15.31 0.94 -21.24
CA LYS A 471 -15.89 1.34 -22.52
C LYS A 471 -15.81 0.10 -23.42
N SER A 472 -16.96 -0.49 -23.76
CA SER A 472 -17.02 -1.45 -24.85
C SER A 472 -16.35 -0.75 -26.02
N LYS A 473 -15.26 -1.31 -26.56
CA LYS A 473 -14.78 -0.90 -27.87
C LYS A 473 -15.97 -1.03 -28.83
N ALA A 474 -16.59 0.10 -29.13
CA ALA A 474 -17.60 0.24 -30.17
C ALA A 474 -16.88 0.73 -31.42
#